data_AF-A0A9W6ZT13-F1
#
_entry.id   AF-A0A9W6ZT13-F1
#
_cell.length_a   1.000
_cell.length_b   1.000
_cell.length_c   1.000
_cell.angle_alpha   90.00
_cell.angle_beta   90.00
_cell.angle_gamma   90.00
#
_symmetry.space_group_name_H-M   'P 1'
#
loop_
_entity.id
_entity.type
_entity.pdbx_description
1 polymer ?
#
loop_
_entity_poly.entity_id
_entity_poly.type
_entity_poly.pdbx_seq_one_letter_code
_entity_poly.pdbx_strand_id
1 'polypeptide(L)'
;MAEDGDVISEDGIGLDDRGNESFDTLTLTTASNAKEGKPKVEPCQHHLNYLPIWRKPLARQYWVKTDFGFVSSLALSKEQRAATPADLVFDLVFVVLLNRLGRSLRAELNDDAWSAYRDFFALFIPIWFQWYTVVGFLNRFETKDVVFTLYFVANLISMSFVGVSAERCGSASLREECGDFAWSMALNRLTFLGMLTYCVRHNWQYKKQYLAYIIPEVLTTLLWFSVGFMPAEECCDKESGECPLNSCWTPFLCCWWGAIFFDFVKVSMPLWFYKLNLIKSRSEVMALNLPLLVERYELFVIISIGEVVAASLASESVSSDHSDDDDHHRFLE
;
A
#
# COMPACT_ATOMS: atom_id res chain seq x y z
N MET A 1 21.11 -11.92 -59.86
CA MET A 1 21.85 -10.65 -59.72
C MET A 1 20.91 -9.60 -60.24
N ALA A 2 20.13 -8.97 -59.35
CA ALA A 2 20.45 -7.68 -58.71
C ALA A 2 20.21 -6.55 -59.71
N GLU A 3 19.55 -5.41 -59.46
CA GLU A 3 18.91 -4.71 -58.32
C GLU A 3 18.04 -3.62 -59.01
N ASP A 4 16.81 -3.38 -58.54
CA ASP A 4 16.36 -2.20 -57.77
C ASP A 4 16.68 -0.80 -58.33
N GLY A 5 15.63 0.04 -58.38
CA GLY A 5 15.74 1.48 -58.55
C GLY A 5 14.41 2.15 -58.93
N ASP A 6 13.45 2.22 -58.00
CA ASP A 6 12.24 3.04 -58.18
C ASP A 6 12.31 4.33 -57.32
N VAL A 7 12.50 5.41 -58.08
CA VAL A 7 12.08 6.82 -57.94
C VAL A 7 11.52 7.31 -56.60
N ILE A 8 12.22 8.30 -56.04
CA ILE A 8 11.73 9.25 -55.05
C ILE A 8 10.84 10.29 -55.78
N SER A 9 9.60 10.47 -55.32
CA SER A 9 8.79 11.67 -55.63
C SER A 9 8.38 12.33 -54.33
N GLU A 10 8.78 13.59 -54.17
CA GLU A 10 8.21 14.53 -53.22
C GLU A 10 6.77 14.94 -53.63
N ASP A 11 6.11 15.61 -52.69
CA ASP A 11 4.90 16.44 -52.76
C ASP A 11 3.56 15.86 -52.28
N GLY A 12 2.99 16.57 -51.29
CA GLY A 12 1.54 16.62 -51.07
C GLY A 12 1.08 16.84 -49.63
N ILE A 13 1.34 18.00 -49.03
CA ILE A 13 0.55 18.47 -47.88
C ILE A 13 -0.83 18.86 -48.42
N GLY A 14 -1.83 17.98 -48.24
CA GLY A 14 -3.22 18.25 -48.58
C GLY A 14 -3.97 18.83 -47.38
N LEU A 15 -4.44 20.07 -47.48
CA LEU A 15 -5.37 20.70 -46.53
C LEU A 15 -6.81 20.32 -46.90
N ASP A 16 -7.62 19.88 -45.92
CA ASP A 16 -9.09 19.77 -46.05
C ASP A 16 -9.73 21.17 -45.88
N ASP A 17 -10.80 21.42 -46.64
CA ASP A 17 -11.61 22.65 -46.75
C ASP A 17 -12.30 23.11 -45.44
N ARG A 18 -11.89 22.57 -44.29
CA ARG A 18 -12.37 22.96 -42.95
C ARG A 18 -11.28 23.26 -41.92
N GLY A 19 -10.03 23.47 -42.35
CA GLY A 19 -9.00 24.15 -41.55
C GLY A 19 -8.70 23.54 -40.18
N ASN A 20 -8.84 22.21 -40.04
CA ASN A 20 -8.50 21.50 -38.81
C ASN A 20 -7.31 20.57 -39.08
N GLU A 21 -6.26 20.69 -38.27
CA GLU A 21 -5.08 19.83 -38.33
C GLU A 21 -5.47 18.39 -37.98
N SER A 22 -5.47 17.48 -38.96
CA SER A 22 -5.58 16.04 -38.69
C SER A 22 -4.20 15.49 -38.36
N PHE A 23 -3.99 15.13 -37.09
CA PHE A 23 -2.86 14.31 -36.70
C PHE A 23 -3.08 12.90 -37.25
N ASP A 24 -2.39 12.56 -38.35
CA ASP A 24 -2.53 11.27 -39.00
C ASP A 24 -2.15 10.14 -38.03
N THR A 25 -3.14 9.28 -37.82
CA THR A 25 -3.00 8.05 -37.06
C THR A 25 -2.11 7.12 -37.87
N LEU A 26 -0.91 6.82 -37.36
CA LEU A 26 0.03 5.88 -37.95
C LEU A 26 -0.66 4.52 -38.18
N THR A 27 -1.15 4.30 -39.39
CA THR A 27 -1.73 3.04 -39.85
C THR A 27 -0.63 2.01 -39.96
N LEU A 28 -0.49 1.19 -38.93
CA LEU A 28 0.28 -0.06 -38.96
C LEU A 28 -0.45 -1.09 -39.84
N THR A 29 -0.33 -0.93 -41.15
CA THR A 29 -0.75 -1.89 -42.17
C THR A 29 0.32 -2.97 -42.38
N THR A 30 0.63 -3.77 -41.36
CA THR A 30 1.27 -5.09 -41.54
C THR A 30 1.04 -5.97 -40.31
N ALA A 31 -0.11 -6.63 -40.24
CA ALA A 31 -0.30 -7.83 -39.42
C ALA A 31 -1.52 -8.64 -39.91
N SER A 32 -1.55 -8.97 -41.20
CA SER A 32 -2.37 -10.08 -41.68
C SER A 32 -1.64 -11.38 -41.32
N ASN A 33 -2.30 -12.28 -40.59
CA ASN A 33 -1.88 -13.65 -40.20
C ASN A 33 -1.44 -13.92 -38.75
N ALA A 34 -1.92 -13.18 -37.76
CA ALA A 34 -2.00 -13.71 -36.39
C ALA A 34 -3.36 -14.42 -36.20
N LYS A 35 -3.34 -15.74 -36.03
CA LYS A 35 -4.51 -16.58 -35.71
C LYS A 35 -5.36 -15.91 -34.62
N GLU A 36 -6.57 -15.52 -34.98
CA GLU A 36 -7.52 -14.81 -34.13
C GLU A 36 -7.95 -15.65 -32.93
N GLY A 37 -7.22 -15.52 -31.83
CA GLY A 37 -7.77 -15.63 -30.49
C GLY A 37 -7.90 -14.24 -29.92
N LYS A 38 -8.86 -13.44 -30.43
CA LYS A 38 -9.18 -12.13 -29.85
C LYS A 38 -9.43 -12.35 -28.36
N PRO A 39 -8.70 -11.72 -27.42
CA PRO A 39 -9.09 -11.76 -26.02
C PRO A 39 -10.51 -11.23 -25.97
N LYS A 40 -11.45 -12.02 -25.43
CA LYS A 40 -12.81 -11.55 -25.15
C LYS A 40 -12.68 -10.41 -24.14
N VAL A 41 -12.61 -9.19 -24.63
CA VAL A 41 -12.87 -8.01 -23.81
C VAL A 41 -14.35 -8.12 -23.48
N GLU A 42 -14.65 -8.50 -22.24
CA GLU A 42 -16.04 -8.49 -21.77
C GLU A 42 -16.64 -7.11 -22.05
N PRO A 43 -17.87 -7.04 -22.59
CA PRO A 43 -18.50 -5.77 -22.89
C PRO A 43 -18.53 -4.90 -21.63
N CYS A 44 -18.34 -3.59 -21.81
CA CYS A 44 -18.43 -2.58 -20.74
C CYS A 44 -19.63 -2.90 -19.84
N GLN A 45 -19.37 -3.08 -18.54
CA GLN A 45 -20.35 -3.51 -17.56
C GLN A 45 -21.60 -2.62 -17.67
N HIS A 46 -22.69 -3.20 -18.18
CA HIS A 46 -24.02 -2.63 -18.04
C HIS A 46 -24.22 -2.22 -16.57
N HIS A 47 -24.75 -1.01 -16.36
CA HIS A 47 -25.14 -0.49 -15.05
C HIS A 47 -26.04 -1.51 -14.34
N LEU A 48 -25.44 -2.35 -13.51
CA LEU A 48 -26.18 -3.24 -12.61
C LEU A 48 -26.85 -2.33 -11.57
N ASN A 49 -28.18 -2.34 -11.55
CA ASN A 49 -28.99 -1.57 -10.57
C ASN A 49 -28.88 -2.11 -9.13
N TYR A 50 -28.06 -3.14 -8.89
CA TYR A 50 -27.83 -3.73 -7.58
C TYR A 50 -26.37 -4.16 -7.43
N LEU A 51 -25.86 -4.08 -6.20
CA LEU A 51 -24.53 -4.57 -5.87
C LEU A 51 -24.58 -6.10 -5.74
N PRO A 52 -23.88 -6.87 -6.59
CA PRO A 52 -23.88 -8.31 -6.47
C PRO A 52 -23.25 -8.72 -5.13
N ILE A 53 -23.85 -9.70 -4.46
CA ILE A 53 -23.34 -10.20 -3.18
C ILE A 53 -21.95 -10.81 -3.36
N TRP A 54 -21.75 -11.54 -4.45
CA TRP A 54 -20.52 -12.29 -4.70
C TRP A 54 -20.20 -12.28 -6.19
N ARG A 55 -18.96 -11.92 -6.52
CA ARG A 55 -18.40 -12.03 -7.87
C ARG A 55 -17.06 -12.74 -7.77
N LYS A 56 -16.73 -13.53 -8.80
CA LYS A 56 -15.41 -14.18 -8.86
C LYS A 56 -14.32 -13.08 -8.91
N PRO A 57 -13.27 -13.18 -8.08
CA PRO A 57 -12.20 -12.19 -8.06
C PRO A 57 -11.40 -12.40 -9.34
N LEU A 58 -11.43 -11.42 -10.23
CA LEU A 58 -10.67 -11.45 -11.47
C LEU A 58 -9.50 -10.48 -11.37
N ALA A 59 -8.37 -10.89 -11.93
CA ALA A 59 -7.26 -9.99 -12.18
C ALA A 59 -7.75 -8.80 -13.01
N ARG A 60 -7.61 -7.58 -12.47
CA ARG A 60 -8.00 -6.37 -13.21
C ARG A 60 -7.13 -6.18 -14.45
N GLN A 61 -5.87 -6.60 -14.39
CA GLN A 61 -4.89 -6.36 -15.42
C GLN A 61 -4.04 -7.59 -15.69
N TYR A 62 -3.71 -7.77 -16.97
CA TYR A 62 -2.92 -8.89 -17.46
C TYR A 62 -1.90 -8.40 -18.48
N TRP A 63 -0.85 -9.19 -18.67
CA TRP A 63 0.14 -8.91 -19.70
C TRP A 63 -0.35 -9.42 -21.05
N VAL A 64 -0.39 -8.52 -22.03
CA VAL A 64 -0.67 -8.84 -23.43
C VAL A 64 0.66 -8.96 -24.16
N LYS A 65 0.82 -10.07 -24.90
CA LYS A 65 1.98 -10.26 -25.76
C LYS A 65 1.77 -9.47 -27.06
N THR A 66 2.71 -8.59 -27.37
CA THR A 66 2.81 -7.80 -28.60
C THR A 66 4.10 -8.17 -29.33
N ASP A 67 4.25 -7.72 -30.58
CA ASP A 67 5.46 -7.98 -31.37
C ASP A 67 6.73 -7.37 -30.75
N PHE A 68 6.56 -6.30 -29.96
CA PHE A 68 7.62 -5.60 -29.23
C PHE A 68 7.82 -6.09 -27.80
N GLY A 69 7.14 -7.16 -27.38
CA GLY A 69 7.24 -7.74 -26.03
C GLY A 69 5.91 -7.73 -25.25
N PHE A 70 5.97 -7.75 -23.92
CA PHE A 70 4.78 -7.76 -23.07
C PHE A 70 4.39 -6.34 -22.64
N VAL A 71 3.13 -5.97 -22.87
CA VAL A 71 2.55 -4.69 -22.46
C VAL A 71 1.37 -4.95 -21.51
N SER A 72 1.16 -4.06 -20.53
CA SER A 72 -0.03 -4.17 -19.66
C SER A 72 -1.30 -3.94 -20.48
N SER A 73 -2.36 -4.71 -20.20
CA SER A 73 -3.67 -4.55 -20.82
C SER A 73 -4.22 -3.11 -20.69
N LEU A 74 -3.79 -2.37 -19.65
CA LEU A 74 -4.18 -0.97 -19.45
C LEU A 74 -3.65 -0.05 -20.56
N ALA A 75 -2.44 -0.27 -21.06
CA ALA A 75 -1.87 0.58 -22.11
C ALA A 75 -2.63 0.46 -23.45
N LEU A 76 -3.43 -0.59 -23.59
CA LEU A 76 -4.27 -0.83 -24.75
C LEU A 76 -5.71 -0.30 -24.55
N SER A 77 -6.11 0.01 -23.30
CA SER A 77 -7.42 0.56 -22.99
C SER A 77 -7.38 2.08 -22.91
N LYS A 78 -8.35 2.77 -23.50
CA LYS A 78 -8.52 4.23 -23.35
C LYS A 78 -9.01 4.66 -21.96
N GLU A 79 -9.39 3.71 -21.12
CA GLU A 79 -10.00 3.97 -19.82
C GLU A 79 -8.90 4.06 -18.74
N GLN A 80 -8.53 5.29 -18.37
CA GLN A 80 -7.71 5.54 -17.18
C GLN A 80 -8.64 5.64 -15.96
N ARG A 81 -8.40 4.77 -14.96
CA ARG A 81 -9.08 4.86 -13.67
C ARG A 81 -8.27 5.75 -12.73
N ALA A 82 -8.89 6.84 -12.29
CA ALA A 82 -8.40 7.69 -11.21
C ALA A 82 -8.71 7.10 -9.83
N ALA A 83 -8.08 7.64 -8.79
CA ALA A 83 -8.38 7.30 -7.40
C ALA A 83 -9.87 7.54 -7.08
N THR A 84 -10.52 6.56 -6.45
CA THR A 84 -11.92 6.71 -6.04
C THR A 84 -12.02 7.40 -4.69
N PRO A 85 -13.17 8.00 -4.34
CA PRO A 85 -13.36 8.57 -3.00
C PRO A 85 -13.11 7.58 -1.86
N ALA A 86 -13.41 6.28 -2.06
CA ALA A 86 -13.09 5.24 -1.08
C ALA A 86 -11.57 5.06 -0.90
N ASP A 87 -10.81 5.07 -2.00
CA ASP A 87 -9.34 5.03 -1.93
C ASP A 87 -8.80 6.21 -1.11
N LEU A 88 -9.34 7.41 -1.34
CA LEU A 88 -8.94 8.64 -0.62
C LEU A 88 -9.29 8.59 0.87
N VAL A 89 -10.48 8.09 1.23
CA VAL A 89 -10.88 7.92 2.64
C VAL A 89 -9.95 6.94 3.35
N PHE A 90 -9.58 5.85 2.69
CA PHE A 90 -8.60 4.91 3.24
C PHE A 90 -7.25 5.60 3.44
N ASP A 91 -6.73 6.30 2.43
CA ASP A 91 -5.44 6.98 2.51
C ASP A 91 -5.45 8.07 3.62
N LEU A 92 -6.58 8.77 3.80
CA LEU A 92 -6.76 9.76 4.88
C LEU A 92 -6.68 9.14 6.28
N VAL A 93 -7.27 7.96 6.51
CA VAL A 93 -7.18 7.27 7.81
C VAL A 93 -5.72 7.00 8.19
N PHE A 94 -4.90 6.60 7.23
CA PHE A 94 -3.47 6.40 7.48
C PHE A 94 -2.75 7.70 7.79
N VAL A 95 -3.06 8.78 7.07
CA VAL A 95 -2.43 10.08 7.33
C VAL A 95 -2.79 10.60 8.72
N VAL A 96 -4.03 10.46 9.16
CA VAL A 96 -4.44 10.82 10.54
C VAL A 96 -3.67 10.00 11.58
N LEU A 97 -3.46 8.71 11.32
CA LEU A 97 -2.63 7.85 12.17
C LEU A 97 -1.17 8.34 12.20
N LEU A 98 -0.58 8.67 11.05
CA LEU A 98 0.78 9.21 11.00
C LEU A 98 0.93 10.54 11.74
N ASN A 99 -0.07 11.42 11.66
CA ASN A 99 -0.07 12.66 12.42
C ASN A 99 0.00 12.38 13.93
N ARG A 100 -0.85 11.47 14.45
CA ARG A 100 -0.83 11.07 15.86
C ARG A 100 0.51 10.50 16.29
N LEU A 101 1.08 9.60 15.48
CA LEU A 101 2.40 9.02 15.75
C LEU A 101 3.51 10.09 15.76
N GLY A 102 3.42 11.08 14.85
CA GLY A 102 4.34 12.22 14.81
C GLY A 102 4.26 13.13 16.05
N ARG A 103 3.12 13.20 16.73
CA ARG A 103 2.98 13.95 18.00
C ARG A 103 3.70 13.25 19.15
N SER A 104 3.61 11.92 19.23
CA SER A 104 4.36 11.12 20.20
C SER A 104 5.88 11.28 19.98
N LEU A 105 6.34 11.20 18.72
CA LEU A 105 7.76 11.46 18.39
C LEU A 105 8.24 12.83 18.89
N ARG A 106 7.47 13.90 18.66
CA ARG A 106 7.85 15.26 19.11
C ARG A 106 7.92 15.40 20.63
N ALA A 107 7.06 14.70 21.35
CA ALA A 107 7.05 14.76 22.81
C ALA A 107 8.36 14.21 23.41
N GLU A 108 8.88 13.13 22.82
CA GLU A 108 10.08 12.43 23.32
C GLU A 108 11.40 12.97 22.74
N LEU A 109 11.33 13.78 21.68
CA LEU A 109 12.53 14.32 21.00
C LEU A 109 13.45 15.12 21.92
N ASN A 110 12.89 15.76 22.94
CA ASN A 110 13.63 16.59 23.89
C ASN A 110 14.39 15.77 24.93
N ASP A 111 13.98 14.53 25.18
CA ASP A 111 14.55 13.68 26.22
C ASP A 111 15.70 12.82 25.64
N ASP A 112 15.40 11.96 24.68
CA ASP A 112 16.40 11.18 23.93
C ASP A 112 15.96 11.01 22.48
N ALA A 113 16.61 11.75 21.59
CA ALA A 113 16.31 11.72 20.17
C ALA A 113 16.48 10.31 19.56
N TRP A 114 17.44 9.52 20.04
CA TRP A 114 17.68 8.19 19.47
C TRP A 114 16.55 7.21 19.81
N SER A 115 16.12 7.16 21.07
CA SER A 115 14.97 6.33 21.47
C SER A 115 13.70 6.79 20.77
N ALA A 116 13.46 8.11 20.71
CA ALA A 116 12.28 8.68 20.05
C ALA A 116 12.20 8.25 18.57
N TYR A 117 13.31 8.35 17.82
CA TYR A 117 13.32 7.87 16.42
C TYR A 117 13.15 6.36 16.32
N ARG A 118 13.83 5.57 17.16
CA ARG A 118 13.71 4.11 17.15
C ARG A 118 12.26 3.68 17.35
N ASP A 119 11.58 4.24 18.34
CA ASP A 119 10.23 3.84 18.73
C ASP A 119 9.19 4.32 17.70
N PHE A 120 9.40 5.52 17.15
CA PHE A 120 8.66 5.99 15.98
C PHE A 120 8.78 5.02 14.79
N PHE A 121 10.00 4.64 14.40
CA PHE A 121 10.21 3.73 13.26
C PHE A 121 9.67 2.32 13.54
N ALA A 122 9.76 1.85 14.78
CA ALA A 122 9.23 0.56 15.19
C ALA A 122 7.71 0.45 14.99
N LEU A 123 6.97 1.57 15.09
CA LEU A 123 5.53 1.65 14.83
C LEU A 123 5.22 2.03 13.37
N PHE A 124 5.92 3.02 12.82
CA PHE A 124 5.70 3.54 11.48
C PHE A 124 5.86 2.47 10.41
N ILE A 125 6.94 1.69 10.47
CA ILE A 125 7.29 0.73 9.42
C ILE A 125 6.19 -0.34 9.26
N PRO A 126 5.73 -1.05 10.32
CA PRO A 126 4.62 -1.98 10.21
C PRO A 126 3.32 -1.37 9.66
N ILE A 127 2.97 -0.15 10.11
CA ILE A 127 1.78 0.58 9.65
C ILE A 127 1.89 0.87 8.16
N TRP A 128 3.03 1.36 7.70
CA TRP A 128 3.28 1.65 6.29
C TRP A 128 3.22 0.39 5.42
N PHE A 129 3.79 -0.73 5.88
CA PHE A 129 3.68 -2.00 5.16
C PHE A 129 2.24 -2.50 5.06
N GLN A 130 1.42 -2.23 6.07
CA GLN A 130 0.01 -2.57 6.05
C GLN A 130 -0.74 -1.76 4.98
N TRP A 131 -0.50 -0.45 4.91
CA TRP A 131 -1.01 0.41 3.82
C TRP A 131 -0.60 -0.13 2.45
N TYR A 132 0.71 -0.33 2.26
CA TYR A 132 1.32 -0.83 1.03
C TYR A 132 0.64 -2.13 0.54
N THR A 133 0.40 -3.05 1.48
CA THR A 133 -0.18 -4.36 1.20
C THR A 133 -1.62 -4.24 0.73
N VAL A 134 -2.44 -3.42 1.40
CA VAL A 134 -3.85 -3.21 1.05
C VAL A 134 -3.99 -2.46 -0.28
N VAL A 135 -3.26 -1.36 -0.46
CA VAL A 135 -3.27 -0.59 -1.72
C VAL A 135 -2.84 -1.47 -2.89
N GLY A 136 -1.75 -2.22 -2.73
CA GLY A 136 -1.27 -3.16 -3.75
C GLY A 136 -2.26 -4.29 -4.04
N PHE A 137 -3.03 -4.74 -3.05
CA PHE A 137 -4.04 -5.78 -3.22
C PHE A 137 -5.26 -5.26 -3.99
N LEU A 138 -5.83 -4.13 -3.55
CA LEU A 138 -6.99 -3.51 -4.19
C LEU A 138 -6.68 -3.10 -5.63
N ASN A 139 -5.46 -2.63 -5.90
CA ASN A 139 -5.00 -2.32 -7.25
C ASN A 139 -5.15 -3.52 -8.22
N ARG A 140 -4.98 -4.75 -7.73
CA ARG A 140 -5.02 -5.98 -8.54
C ARG A 140 -6.40 -6.64 -8.64
N PHE A 141 -7.16 -6.68 -7.54
CA PHE A 141 -8.33 -7.57 -7.41
C PHE A 141 -9.65 -6.88 -7.11
N GLU A 142 -9.66 -5.59 -6.79
CA GLU A 142 -10.87 -4.92 -6.34
C GLU A 142 -12.03 -5.06 -7.35
N THR A 143 -13.17 -5.58 -6.89
CA THR A 143 -14.41 -5.71 -7.64
C THR A 143 -15.53 -4.96 -6.96
N LYS A 144 -16.54 -4.53 -7.74
CA LYS A 144 -17.75 -3.88 -7.22
C LYS A 144 -18.75 -4.94 -6.74
N ASP A 145 -18.47 -5.55 -5.59
CA ASP A 145 -19.35 -6.51 -4.92
C ASP A 145 -19.35 -6.33 -3.39
N VAL A 146 -20.27 -7.01 -2.71
CA VAL A 146 -20.41 -6.92 -1.24
C VAL A 146 -19.19 -7.47 -0.51
N VAL A 147 -18.54 -8.53 -1.01
CA VAL A 147 -17.37 -9.13 -0.36
C VAL A 147 -16.19 -8.16 -0.32
N PHE A 148 -15.85 -7.52 -1.43
CA PHE A 148 -14.79 -6.52 -1.48
C PHE A 148 -15.15 -5.26 -0.71
N THR A 149 -16.42 -4.89 -0.68
CA THR A 149 -16.90 -3.78 0.16
C THR A 149 -16.71 -4.11 1.65
N LEU A 150 -17.07 -5.31 2.10
CA LEU A 150 -16.85 -5.76 3.47
C LEU A 150 -15.36 -5.85 3.82
N TYR A 151 -14.54 -6.36 2.90
CA TYR A 151 -13.09 -6.36 3.08
C TYR A 151 -12.56 -4.94 3.25
N PHE A 152 -12.98 -4.01 2.40
CA PHE A 152 -12.57 -2.61 2.48
C PHE A 152 -12.96 -1.97 3.82
N VAL A 153 -14.22 -2.13 4.24
CA VAL A 153 -14.72 -1.64 5.53
C VAL A 153 -13.98 -2.28 6.70
N ALA A 154 -13.71 -3.58 6.65
CA ALA A 154 -12.94 -4.27 7.67
C ALA A 154 -11.52 -3.68 7.80
N ASN A 155 -10.84 -3.41 6.69
CA ASN A 155 -9.53 -2.76 6.72
C ASN A 155 -9.61 -1.34 7.28
N LEU A 156 -10.65 -0.56 6.93
CA LEU A 156 -10.84 0.78 7.47
C LEU A 156 -10.99 0.77 8.99
N ILE A 157 -11.81 -0.15 9.51
CA ILE A 157 -12.03 -0.34 10.95
C ILE A 157 -10.74 -0.82 11.62
N SER A 158 -10.13 -1.89 11.12
CA SER A 158 -8.90 -2.45 11.69
C SER A 158 -7.76 -1.44 11.71
N MET A 159 -7.57 -0.65 10.65
CA MET A 159 -6.55 0.40 10.61
C MET A 159 -6.82 1.55 11.57
N SER A 160 -8.09 1.87 11.82
CA SER A 160 -8.45 2.85 12.84
C SER A 160 -8.07 2.34 14.24
N PHE A 161 -8.31 1.06 14.53
CA PHE A 161 -7.86 0.43 15.78
C PHE A 161 -6.34 0.38 15.92
N VAL A 162 -5.62 0.04 14.84
CA VAL A 162 -4.14 0.14 14.79
C VAL A 162 -3.72 1.56 15.15
N GLY A 163 -4.43 2.57 14.65
CA GLY A 163 -4.05 3.95 14.92
C GLY A 163 -4.23 4.40 16.37
N VAL A 164 -5.36 4.06 16.98
CA VAL A 164 -5.62 4.37 18.39
C VAL A 164 -4.67 3.62 19.32
N SER A 165 -4.36 2.36 19.01
CA SER A 165 -3.45 1.53 19.82
C SER A 165 -1.98 1.90 19.62
N ALA A 166 -1.58 2.39 18.43
CA ALA A 166 -0.23 2.87 18.18
C ALA A 166 0.13 4.09 19.03
N GLU A 167 -0.83 5.01 19.23
CA GLU A 167 -0.64 6.18 20.09
C GLU A 167 -0.37 5.77 21.55
N ARG A 168 -1.13 4.80 22.07
CA ARG A 168 -0.93 4.25 23.42
C ARG A 168 0.43 3.56 23.54
N CYS A 169 0.74 2.68 22.61
CA CYS A 169 2.01 1.96 22.57
C CYS A 169 3.22 2.89 22.45
N GLY A 170 3.10 3.96 21.66
CA GLY A 170 4.17 4.96 21.47
C GLY A 170 4.46 5.75 22.74
N SER A 171 3.44 6.06 23.56
CA SER A 171 3.62 6.76 24.83
C SER A 171 3.84 5.85 26.05
N ALA A 172 3.87 4.53 25.82
CA ALA A 172 3.82 3.56 26.90
C ALA A 172 5.16 3.43 27.62
N SER A 173 5.12 3.45 28.94
CA SER A 173 6.28 3.04 29.77
C SER A 173 6.35 1.52 29.95
N LEU A 174 5.25 0.81 29.70
CA LEU A 174 5.07 -0.63 29.92
C LEU A 174 4.64 -1.33 28.63
N ARG A 175 5.17 -2.53 28.41
CA ARG A 175 4.93 -3.35 27.20
C ARG A 175 3.47 -3.73 26.98
N GLU A 176 2.68 -3.89 28.03
CA GLU A 176 1.28 -4.34 27.94
C GLU A 176 0.42 -3.42 27.08
N GLU A 177 0.75 -2.13 27.06
CA GLU A 177 0.02 -1.12 26.29
C GLU A 177 0.19 -1.30 24.77
N CYS A 178 1.21 -2.05 24.34
CA CYS A 178 1.43 -2.43 22.94
C CYS A 178 0.69 -3.72 22.52
N GLY A 179 0.05 -4.43 23.45
CA GLY A 179 -0.71 -5.64 23.15
C GLY A 179 -1.86 -5.37 22.18
N ASP A 180 -2.63 -4.30 22.43
CA ASP A 180 -3.74 -3.87 21.56
C ASP A 180 -3.28 -3.57 20.13
N PHE A 181 -2.08 -2.99 20.00
CA PHE A 181 -1.47 -2.70 18.70
C PHE A 181 -1.12 -4.00 17.97
N ALA A 182 -0.46 -4.93 18.65
CA ALA A 182 -0.11 -6.21 18.05
C ALA A 182 -1.35 -7.02 17.63
N TRP A 183 -2.41 -7.00 18.43
CA TRP A 183 -3.68 -7.65 18.13
C TRP A 183 -4.40 -7.06 16.92
N SER A 184 -4.49 -5.73 16.86
CA SER A 184 -5.10 -5.04 15.72
C SER A 184 -4.31 -5.26 14.42
N MET A 185 -2.98 -5.28 14.51
CA MET A 185 -2.10 -5.66 13.40
C MET A 185 -2.32 -7.11 12.95
N ALA A 186 -2.36 -8.07 13.87
CA ALA A 186 -2.61 -9.48 13.57
C ALA A 186 -3.99 -9.68 12.93
N LEU A 187 -5.02 -9.00 13.44
CA LEU A 187 -6.38 -9.06 12.88
C LEU A 187 -6.42 -8.55 11.45
N ASN A 188 -5.81 -7.40 11.17
CA ASN A 188 -5.83 -6.81 9.83
C ASN A 188 -5.09 -7.71 8.81
N ARG A 189 -3.97 -8.32 9.24
CA ARG A 189 -3.24 -9.29 8.41
C ARG A 189 -4.01 -10.57 8.19
N LEU A 190 -4.74 -11.05 9.19
CA LEU A 190 -5.63 -12.21 9.04
C LEU A 190 -6.73 -11.93 8.00
N THR A 191 -7.33 -10.74 8.03
CA THR A 191 -8.30 -10.29 7.03
C THR A 191 -7.70 -10.27 5.61
N PHE A 192 -6.48 -9.75 5.47
CA PHE A 192 -5.74 -9.79 4.20
C PHE A 192 -5.44 -11.22 3.76
N LEU A 193 -4.93 -12.08 4.64
CA LEU A 193 -4.58 -13.46 4.33
C LEU A 193 -5.80 -14.27 3.87
N GLY A 194 -6.96 -14.04 4.49
CA GLY A 194 -8.23 -14.64 4.07
C GLY A 194 -8.62 -14.25 2.64
N MET A 195 -8.58 -12.95 2.33
CA MET A 195 -8.90 -12.45 0.99
C MET A 195 -7.86 -12.84 -0.07
N LEU A 196 -6.58 -12.85 0.30
CA LEU A 196 -5.50 -13.30 -0.56
C LEU A 196 -5.69 -14.76 -0.94
N THR A 197 -5.96 -15.61 0.05
CA THR A 197 -6.22 -17.03 -0.15
C THR A 197 -7.45 -17.25 -1.04
N TYR A 198 -8.53 -16.50 -0.81
CA TYR A 198 -9.72 -16.53 -1.65
C TYR A 198 -9.41 -16.17 -3.12
N CYS A 199 -8.65 -15.09 -3.35
CA CYS A 199 -8.29 -14.64 -4.70
C CYS A 199 -7.36 -15.63 -5.42
N VAL A 200 -6.40 -16.22 -4.71
CA VAL A 200 -5.45 -17.20 -5.26
C VAL A 200 -6.14 -18.51 -5.65
N ARG A 201 -7.11 -18.96 -4.84
CA ARG A 201 -7.89 -20.17 -5.16
C ARG A 201 -8.63 -20.04 -6.49
N HIS A 202 -9.16 -18.85 -6.80
CA HIS A 202 -9.86 -18.60 -8.06
C HIS A 202 -8.92 -18.28 -9.23
N ASN A 203 -7.73 -17.72 -8.96
CA ASN A 203 -6.74 -17.34 -9.96
C ASN A 203 -5.49 -18.22 -9.90
N TRP A 204 -5.67 -19.54 -10.04
CA TRP A 204 -4.59 -20.53 -9.89
C TRP A 204 -3.40 -20.33 -10.84
N GLN A 205 -3.62 -19.63 -11.96
CA GLN A 205 -2.57 -19.26 -12.91
C GLN A 205 -1.43 -18.45 -12.27
N TYR A 206 -1.73 -17.63 -11.25
CA TYR A 206 -0.75 -16.77 -10.57
C TYR A 206 -0.23 -17.36 -9.25
N LYS A 207 -0.51 -18.64 -8.95
CA LYS A 207 -0.22 -19.23 -7.64
C LYS A 207 1.24 -19.14 -7.20
N LYS A 208 2.21 -19.21 -8.13
CA LYS A 208 3.64 -19.16 -7.80
C LYS A 208 4.02 -17.79 -7.24
N GLN A 209 3.54 -16.73 -7.89
CA GLN A 209 3.72 -15.37 -7.40
C GLN A 209 3.14 -15.28 -5.99
N TYR A 210 1.90 -15.72 -5.78
CA TYR A 210 1.22 -15.54 -4.50
C TYR A 210 1.68 -16.44 -3.37
N LEU A 211 2.04 -17.70 -3.62
CA LEU A 211 2.58 -18.58 -2.58
C LEU A 211 3.86 -17.98 -1.97
N ALA A 212 4.63 -17.23 -2.77
CA ALA A 212 5.78 -16.46 -2.30
C ALA A 212 5.44 -15.36 -1.31
N TYR A 213 4.26 -14.73 -1.45
CA TYR A 213 3.78 -13.69 -0.55
C TYR A 213 3.05 -14.30 0.66
N ILE A 214 2.33 -15.41 0.48
CA ILE A 214 1.58 -16.07 1.55
C ILE A 214 2.51 -16.53 2.67
N ILE A 215 3.66 -17.14 2.36
CA ILE A 215 4.59 -17.64 3.38
C ILE A 215 5.07 -16.53 4.33
N PRO A 216 5.72 -15.44 3.85
CA PRO A 216 6.14 -14.36 4.74
C PRO A 216 4.94 -13.66 5.40
N GLU A 217 3.78 -13.57 4.74
CA GLU A 217 2.59 -12.99 5.35
C GLU A 217 2.06 -13.83 6.53
N VAL A 218 2.05 -15.15 6.41
CA VAL A 218 1.69 -16.07 7.51
C VAL A 218 2.70 -15.92 8.65
N LEU A 219 4.00 -15.92 8.36
CA LEU A 219 5.03 -15.73 9.38
C LEU A 219 4.87 -14.38 10.11
N THR A 220 4.65 -13.31 9.36
CA THR A 220 4.43 -11.97 9.92
C THR A 220 3.16 -11.93 10.79
N THR A 221 2.08 -12.58 10.34
CA THR A 221 0.83 -12.68 11.10
C THR A 221 1.04 -13.44 12.41
N LEU A 222 1.75 -14.57 12.38
CA LEU A 222 2.06 -15.35 13.57
C LEU A 222 2.93 -14.57 14.56
N LEU A 223 3.90 -13.80 14.06
CA LEU A 223 4.76 -12.97 14.92
C LEU A 223 3.95 -11.87 15.63
N TRP A 224 3.08 -11.15 14.93
CA TRP A 224 2.20 -10.15 15.56
C TRP A 224 1.23 -10.78 16.56
N PHE A 225 0.68 -11.95 16.21
CA PHE A 225 -0.18 -12.70 17.12
C PHE A 225 0.58 -13.14 18.38
N SER A 226 1.82 -13.61 18.24
CA SER A 226 2.68 -13.93 19.38
C SER A 226 2.96 -12.71 20.26
N VAL A 227 3.25 -11.54 19.66
CA VAL A 227 3.46 -10.30 20.43
C VAL A 227 2.22 -9.96 21.27
N GLY A 228 1.02 -10.09 20.73
CA GLY A 228 -0.22 -9.79 21.45
C GLY A 228 -0.52 -10.72 22.64
N PHE A 229 0.02 -11.93 22.63
CA PHE A 229 -0.13 -12.90 23.74
C PHE A 229 0.98 -12.85 24.77
N MET A 230 2.09 -12.20 24.46
CA MET A 230 3.20 -12.18 25.38
C MET A 230 2.81 -11.37 26.63
N PRO A 231 2.92 -11.96 27.83
CA PRO A 231 2.55 -11.28 29.06
C PRO A 231 3.46 -10.06 29.31
N ALA A 232 2.96 -9.12 30.12
CA ALA A 232 3.70 -7.99 30.70
C ALA A 232 5.08 -8.35 31.24
N GLU A 233 5.12 -9.57 31.76
CA GLU A 233 6.15 -10.22 32.56
C GLU A 233 6.59 -9.44 33.81
N GLU A 234 6.13 -9.95 34.94
CA GLU A 234 6.92 -10.06 36.17
C GLU A 234 8.18 -10.94 35.91
N CYS A 235 9.03 -10.61 34.92
CA CYS A 235 10.29 -11.31 34.65
C CYS A 235 11.30 -11.23 35.80
N CYS A 236 11.03 -10.37 36.78
CA CYS A 236 11.79 -10.29 37.99
C CYS A 236 11.31 -11.43 38.89
N ASP A 237 12.19 -12.41 39.15
CA ASP A 237 12.00 -13.30 40.28
C ASP A 237 11.83 -12.43 41.53
N LYS A 238 10.63 -12.45 42.13
CA LYS A 238 10.33 -11.69 43.35
C LYS A 238 11.25 -12.09 44.52
N GLU A 239 11.86 -13.28 44.43
CA GLU A 239 12.77 -13.82 45.45
C GLU A 239 14.25 -13.40 45.28
N SER A 240 14.72 -13.15 44.06
CA SER A 240 16.14 -12.85 43.81
C SER A 240 16.43 -11.36 43.57
N GLY A 241 15.43 -10.56 43.16
CA GLY A 241 15.60 -9.13 42.88
C GLY A 241 16.54 -8.83 41.70
N GLU A 242 17.06 -9.85 41.03
CA GLU A 242 17.93 -9.74 39.87
C GLU A 242 17.07 -9.86 38.60
N CYS A 243 16.78 -8.73 37.96
CA CYS A 243 16.18 -8.74 36.63
C CYS A 243 17.33 -8.63 35.61
N PRO A 244 17.77 -9.72 34.95
CA PRO A 244 18.66 -9.59 33.82
C PRO A 244 17.90 -8.85 32.71
N LEU A 245 18.13 -7.53 32.63
CA LEU A 245 17.45 -6.55 31.78
C LEU A 245 17.20 -7.05 30.34
N ASN A 246 18.09 -7.92 29.85
CA ASN A 246 18.13 -8.38 28.48
C ASN A 246 17.21 -9.60 28.22
N SER A 247 17.03 -10.50 29.18
CA SER A 247 16.32 -11.78 28.93
C SER A 247 14.81 -11.59 28.73
N CYS A 248 14.21 -10.62 29.42
CA CYS A 248 12.78 -10.35 29.36
C CYS A 248 12.32 -9.70 28.04
N TRP A 249 13.13 -8.77 27.54
CA TRP A 249 12.81 -7.98 26.34
C TRP A 249 13.16 -8.71 25.04
N THR A 250 14.06 -9.68 25.10
CA THR A 250 14.52 -10.44 23.93
C THR A 250 13.38 -11.06 23.12
N PRO A 251 12.43 -11.84 23.67
CA PRO A 251 11.35 -12.44 22.88
C PRO A 251 10.43 -11.39 22.22
N PHE A 252 10.12 -10.30 22.92
CA PHE A 252 9.34 -9.19 22.37
C PHE A 252 10.01 -8.59 21.14
N LEU A 253 11.25 -8.14 21.32
CA LEU A 253 12.01 -7.46 20.28
C LEU A 253 12.29 -8.40 19.11
N CYS A 254 12.60 -9.67 19.38
CA CYS A 254 12.77 -10.68 18.34
C CYS A 254 11.50 -10.88 17.50
N CYS A 255 10.32 -10.95 18.13
CA CYS A 255 9.07 -11.08 17.38
C CYS A 255 8.70 -9.80 16.62
N TRP A 256 8.87 -8.63 17.25
CA TRP A 256 8.58 -7.34 16.63
C TRP A 256 9.46 -7.06 15.41
N TRP A 257 10.78 -7.10 15.60
CA TRP A 257 11.74 -6.87 14.52
C TRP A 257 11.73 -8.01 13.50
N GLY A 258 11.46 -9.24 13.94
CA GLY A 258 11.21 -10.36 13.04
C GLY A 258 10.02 -10.10 12.10
N ALA A 259 8.93 -9.52 12.61
CA ALA A 259 7.76 -9.19 11.80
C ALA A 259 8.10 -8.13 10.74
N ILE A 260 8.81 -7.07 11.13
CA ILE A 260 9.32 -6.04 10.21
C ILE A 260 10.24 -6.65 9.15
N PHE A 261 11.16 -7.53 9.57
CA PHE A 261 12.09 -8.21 8.67
C PHE A 261 11.34 -9.00 7.59
N PHE A 262 10.30 -9.76 7.95
CA PHE A 262 9.51 -10.51 6.97
C PHE A 262 8.71 -9.63 6.01
N ASP A 263 8.26 -8.44 6.44
CA ASP A 263 7.67 -7.46 5.52
C ASP A 263 8.67 -6.93 4.49
N PHE A 264 9.93 -6.67 4.89
CA PHE A 264 10.99 -6.31 3.94
C PHE A 264 11.32 -7.46 2.99
N VAL A 265 11.40 -8.70 3.50
CA VAL A 265 11.55 -9.91 2.67
C VAL A 265 10.44 -9.96 1.62
N LYS A 266 9.18 -9.73 2.03
CA LYS A 266 8.00 -9.71 1.15
C LYS A 266 8.12 -8.70 0.02
N VAL A 267 8.55 -7.46 0.30
CA VAL A 267 8.73 -6.43 -0.75
C VAL A 267 9.91 -6.74 -1.68
N SER A 268 10.94 -7.40 -1.17
CA SER A 268 12.10 -7.81 -1.99
C SER A 268 11.83 -9.03 -2.91
N MET A 269 10.77 -9.80 -2.65
CA MET A 269 10.45 -11.05 -3.37
C MET A 269 10.46 -10.95 -4.91
N PRO A 270 9.90 -9.90 -5.55
CA PRO A 270 9.97 -9.77 -7.02
C PRO A 270 11.40 -9.76 -7.57
N LEU A 271 12.33 -9.09 -6.86
CA LEU A 271 13.74 -9.03 -7.25
C LEU A 271 14.41 -10.39 -7.09
N TRP A 272 14.13 -11.09 -5.99
CA TRP A 272 14.61 -12.45 -5.77
C TRP A 272 14.06 -13.43 -6.81
N PHE A 273 12.81 -13.27 -7.22
CA PHE A 273 12.17 -14.13 -8.21
C PHE A 273 12.79 -13.97 -9.60
N TYR A 274 13.16 -12.75 -9.94
CA TYR A 274 13.95 -12.47 -11.13
C TYR A 274 15.35 -13.10 -11.03
N LYS A 275 16.06 -12.88 -9.91
CA LYS A 275 17.43 -13.38 -9.71
C LYS A 275 17.52 -14.91 -9.66
N LEU A 276 16.54 -15.57 -9.03
CA LEU A 276 16.47 -17.03 -8.90
C LEU A 276 15.78 -17.71 -10.09
N ASN A 277 15.39 -16.94 -11.12
CA ASN A 277 14.73 -17.44 -12.33
C ASN A 277 13.48 -18.30 -12.05
N LEU A 278 12.75 -17.96 -10.97
CA LEU A 278 11.56 -18.68 -10.51
C LEU A 278 10.31 -18.36 -11.34
N ILE A 279 10.30 -17.17 -11.96
CA ILE A 279 9.28 -16.72 -12.92
C ILE A 279 9.91 -16.73 -14.31
N LYS A 280 9.42 -17.62 -15.18
CA LYS A 280 9.95 -17.77 -16.55
C LYS A 280 9.33 -16.79 -17.55
N SER A 281 8.10 -16.34 -17.29
CA SER A 281 7.35 -15.45 -18.16
C SER A 281 6.61 -14.37 -17.38
N ARG A 282 6.52 -13.15 -17.93
CA ARG A 282 5.71 -12.07 -17.35
C ARG A 282 4.23 -12.44 -17.25
N SER A 283 3.74 -13.34 -18.09
CA SER A 283 2.37 -13.86 -18.01
C SER A 283 2.05 -14.63 -16.71
N GLU A 284 3.07 -15.06 -15.94
CA GLU A 284 2.88 -15.69 -14.62
C GLU A 284 2.71 -14.66 -13.49
N VAL A 285 2.79 -13.36 -13.80
CA VAL A 285 2.70 -12.24 -12.86
C VAL A 285 1.54 -11.35 -13.25
N MET A 286 0.75 -10.89 -12.29
CA MET A 286 -0.26 -9.87 -12.59
C MET A 286 0.36 -8.49 -12.80
N ALA A 287 -0.14 -7.79 -13.81
CA ALA A 287 0.20 -6.40 -14.05
C ALA A 287 -0.38 -5.50 -12.93
N LEU A 288 0.34 -4.43 -12.62
CA LEU A 288 -0.08 -3.39 -11.69
C LEU A 288 -0.59 -2.18 -12.47
N ASN A 289 -1.62 -1.51 -11.95
CA ASN A 289 -2.06 -0.23 -12.48
C ASN A 289 -1.10 0.83 -11.95
N LEU A 290 0.03 1.00 -12.64
CA LEU A 290 1.08 1.96 -12.26
C LEU A 290 0.54 3.39 -12.16
N PRO A 291 -0.24 3.92 -13.13
CA PRO A 291 -0.80 5.27 -13.01
C PRO A 291 -1.61 5.48 -11.74
N LEU A 292 -2.56 4.57 -11.44
CA LEU A 292 -3.37 4.65 -10.23
C LEU A 292 -2.53 4.46 -8.95
N LEU A 293 -1.53 3.59 -9.00
CA LEU A 293 -0.64 3.37 -7.87
C LEU A 293 0.14 4.66 -7.59
N VAL A 294 0.82 5.22 -8.59
CA VAL A 294 1.58 6.47 -8.48
C VAL A 294 0.70 7.61 -7.98
N GLU A 295 -0.50 7.79 -8.54
CA GLU A 295 -1.47 8.79 -8.08
C GLU A 295 -1.75 8.67 -6.58
N ARG A 296 -1.98 7.46 -6.07
CA ARG A 296 -2.21 7.24 -4.64
C ARG A 296 -0.99 7.51 -3.77
N TYR A 297 0.22 7.18 -4.24
CA TYR A 297 1.45 7.52 -3.51
C TYR A 297 1.67 9.03 -3.47
N GLU A 298 1.45 9.72 -4.59
CA GLU A 298 1.57 11.18 -4.67
C GLU A 298 0.56 11.86 -3.75
N LEU A 299 -0.71 11.47 -3.82
CA LEU A 299 -1.75 12.00 -2.94
C LEU A 299 -1.45 11.72 -1.47
N PHE A 300 -1.02 10.50 -1.13
CA PHE A 300 -0.63 10.14 0.22
C PHE A 300 0.51 11.04 0.77
N VAL A 301 1.54 11.28 -0.05
CA VAL A 301 2.65 12.17 0.31
C VAL A 301 2.16 13.62 0.48
N ILE A 302 1.36 14.13 -0.45
CA ILE A 302 0.82 15.49 -0.40
C ILE A 302 -0.01 15.70 0.88
N ILE A 303 -0.92 14.77 1.19
CA ILE A 303 -1.79 14.87 2.37
C ILE A 303 -0.95 14.76 3.64
N SER A 304 0.05 13.85 3.68
CA SER A 304 0.96 13.73 4.82
C SER A 304 1.75 15.02 5.09
N ILE A 305 2.28 15.65 4.04
CA ILE A 305 2.97 16.95 4.15
C ILE A 305 1.99 18.04 4.59
N GLY A 306 0.78 18.06 4.04
CA GLY A 306 -0.26 19.03 4.40
C GLY A 306 -0.60 19.00 5.89
N GLU A 307 -0.76 17.82 6.48
CA GLU A 307 -0.98 17.65 7.92
C GLU A 307 0.20 18.15 8.77
N VAL A 308 1.43 17.90 8.32
CA VAL A 308 2.64 18.40 9.02
C VAL A 308 2.68 19.93 8.98
N VAL A 309 2.38 20.55 7.84
CA VAL A 309 2.32 22.01 7.68
C VAL A 309 1.20 22.59 8.55
N ALA A 310 0.00 22.02 8.49
CA ALA A 310 -1.13 22.45 9.31
C ALA A 310 -0.83 22.38 10.81
N ALA A 311 -0.20 21.29 11.26
CA ALA A 311 0.22 21.13 12.65
C ALA A 311 1.30 22.14 13.06
N SER A 312 2.17 22.54 12.14
CA SER A 312 3.22 23.54 12.41
C SER A 312 2.63 24.94 12.56
N LEU A 313 1.72 25.33 11.66
CA LEU A 313 1.04 26.62 11.72
C LEU A 313 0.16 26.76 12.97
N ALA A 314 -0.50 25.67 13.39
CA ALA A 314 -1.30 25.67 14.62
C ALA A 314 -0.45 25.86 15.89
N SER A 315 0.84 25.48 15.86
CA SER A 315 1.74 25.69 16.99
C SER A 315 2.17 27.16 17.15
N GLU A 316 2.33 27.89 16.05
CA GLU A 316 2.68 29.31 16.06
C GLU A 316 1.55 30.16 16.65
N SER A 317 0.29 29.90 16.29
CA SER A 317 -0.86 30.65 16.81
C SER A 317 -1.08 30.49 18.32
N VAL A 318 -0.78 29.30 18.87
CA VAL A 318 -0.89 29.07 20.33
C VAL A 318 0.24 29.79 21.08
N SER A 319 1.43 29.88 20.49
CA SER A 319 2.54 30.63 21.10
C SER A 319 2.32 32.14 21.09
N SER A 320 1.66 32.69 20.06
CA SER A 320 1.37 34.13 19.99
C SER A 320 0.31 34.58 20.99
N ASP A 321 -0.74 33.78 21.21
CA ASP A 321 -1.79 34.10 22.20
C ASP A 321 -1.22 34.10 23.63
N HIS A 322 -0.27 33.22 23.96
CA HIS A 322 0.40 33.24 25.27
C HIS A 322 1.34 34.42 25.46
N SER A 323 1.97 34.95 24.40
CA SER A 323 2.83 36.14 24.52
C SER A 323 2.04 37.44 24.69
N ASP A 324 0.84 37.55 24.11
CA ASP A 324 0.01 38.76 24.23
C ASP A 324 -0.68 38.87 25.61
N ASP A 325 -1.04 37.74 26.24
CA ASP A 325 -1.61 37.73 27.60
C ASP A 325 -0.56 38.06 28.69
N ASP A 326 0.69 37.61 28.53
CA ASP A 326 1.77 37.93 29.47
C ASP A 326 2.18 39.41 29.43
N ASP A 327 2.07 40.06 28.27
CA ASP A 327 2.36 41.50 28.15
C ASP A 327 1.24 42.34 28.78
N HIS A 328 -0.03 41.90 28.68
CA HIS A 328 -1.16 42.58 29.33
C HIS A 328 -1.09 42.58 30.86
N HIS A 329 -0.46 41.57 31.48
CA HIS A 329 -0.24 41.52 32.91
C HIS A 329 0.93 42.38 33.41
N ARG A 330 1.90 42.73 32.56
CA ARG A 330 3.02 43.63 32.93
C ARG A 330 2.67 45.11 32.95
N PHE A 331 1.59 45.53 32.28
CA PHE A 331 1.14 46.93 32.28
C PHE A 331 0.21 47.29 33.45
N LEU A 332 -0.07 46.35 34.35
CA LEU A 332 -0.97 46.53 35.50
C LEU A 332 -0.28 46.51 36.87
N GLU A 333 1.05 46.52 36.93
CA GLU A 333 1.82 46.68 38.20
C GLU A 333 2.43 48.08 38.38
#